data_AF-A0A1H7S5Y5-F1
#
_entry.id   AF-A0A1H7S5Y5-F1
#
_cell.length_a   1.000
_cell.length_b   1.000
_cell.length_c   1.000
_cell.angle_alpha   90.00
_cell.angle_beta   90.00
_cell.angle_gamma   90.00
#
_symmetry.space_group_name_H-M   'P 1'
#
loop_
_entity.id
_entity.type
_entity.pdbx_description
1 polymer ?
#
loop_
_entity_poly.entity_id
_entity_poly.type
_entity_poly.pdbx_seq_one_letter_code
_entity_poly.pdbx_strand_id
1 'polypeptide(L)'
;MRIPRLLTLFAALGGLPAAAQPVSVPPLLETQPVSGVSGGESEAALLRDATFPERSLFLTADSALGIATYLMDGSERQVINSTGVAYAVDVIDGFPLSGRTVPLVVVANGTGRTLNAYTVDPVQLALIPVGGTLLSAQNFDPRTVNLYRSGVTGKIYAFTANPGGTVQQLELKSIEDGGISGTAVRSFEAGGSIAGVVVDPDQRALFISVPDTGIWRFPAEPTDTTAGTVAVPLGTSVPRGLGLYTVDEQDGYLLATTDQSDEIAIYDRRSPHAQVGSFTVPQKDSVDQVDRPRFVEVTSVPVGKNFPNGMIAVHDANNAPSQNYKFISWVELAKAFTPPLQSRGLVLDPDGGVVDAGVPDAGSPDAGQPDGSTGIGGGPTNPVDEGCGCSSASLPGLALLALVGLGWGGRRRRER
;
A
#
# COMPACT_ATOMS: atom_id res chain seq x y z
N MET A 1 -45.58 26.48 -55.42
CA MET A 1 -44.43 26.62 -54.50
C MET A 1 -44.44 25.46 -53.52
N ARG A 2 -43.29 24.78 -53.30
CA ARG A 2 -43.15 23.73 -52.28
C ARG A 2 -42.24 24.25 -51.18
N ILE A 3 -42.70 24.23 -49.94
CA ILE A 3 -41.91 24.64 -48.76
C ILE A 3 -41.08 23.43 -48.32
N PRO A 4 -39.75 23.51 -48.24
CA PRO A 4 -38.92 22.42 -47.71
C PRO A 4 -39.07 22.35 -46.19
N ARG A 5 -39.25 21.14 -45.65
CA ARG A 5 -39.21 20.91 -44.21
C ARG A 5 -37.75 20.92 -43.74
N LEU A 6 -37.43 21.84 -42.82
CA LEU A 6 -36.14 21.83 -42.14
C LEU A 6 -36.12 20.66 -41.14
N LEU A 7 -35.25 19.67 -41.35
CA LEU A 7 -35.01 18.61 -40.37
C LEU A 7 -34.00 19.14 -39.34
N THR A 8 -34.45 19.45 -38.13
CA THR A 8 -33.57 19.82 -37.01
C THR A 8 -32.95 18.55 -36.43
N LEU A 9 -31.68 18.31 -36.76
CA LEU A 9 -30.90 17.21 -36.18
C LEU A 9 -30.43 17.61 -34.78
N PHE A 10 -31.08 17.11 -33.73
CA PHE A 10 -30.58 17.20 -32.37
C PHE A 10 -29.36 16.29 -32.21
N ALA A 11 -28.16 16.83 -32.43
CA ALA A 11 -26.92 16.20 -32.04
C ALA A 11 -26.80 16.23 -30.50
N ALA A 12 -27.13 15.11 -29.84
CA ALA A 12 -26.83 14.93 -28.44
C ALA A 12 -25.31 14.77 -28.26
N LEU A 13 -24.63 15.87 -27.97
CA LEU A 13 -23.26 15.86 -27.45
C LEU A 13 -23.28 15.24 -26.06
N GLY A 14 -23.14 13.91 -26.00
CA GLY A 14 -22.81 13.23 -24.76
C GLY A 14 -21.45 13.75 -24.30
N GLY A 15 -21.44 14.48 -23.17
CA GLY A 15 -20.19 14.96 -22.59
C GLY A 15 -19.31 13.78 -22.25
N LEU A 16 -18.08 13.75 -22.79
CA LEU A 16 -17.06 12.86 -22.26
C LEU A 16 -16.85 13.21 -20.78
N PRO A 17 -16.76 12.24 -19.87
CA PRO A 17 -16.43 12.54 -18.49
C PRO A 17 -15.06 13.21 -18.46
N ALA A 18 -15.01 14.44 -17.97
CA ALA A 18 -13.74 15.08 -17.67
C ALA A 18 -13.05 14.26 -16.58
N ALA A 19 -11.77 13.95 -16.76
CA ALA A 19 -10.97 13.37 -15.69
C ALA A 19 -11.00 14.33 -14.48
N ALA A 20 -11.25 13.79 -13.29
CA ALA A 20 -11.16 14.56 -12.06
C ALA A 20 -9.73 15.14 -11.95
N GLN A 21 -9.62 16.40 -11.54
CA GLN A 21 -8.30 16.99 -11.30
C GLN A 21 -7.63 16.27 -10.12
N PRO A 22 -6.31 16.02 -10.17
CA PRO A 22 -5.59 15.47 -9.03
C PRO A 22 -5.70 16.40 -7.83
N VAL A 23 -5.84 15.83 -6.63
CA VAL A 23 -5.78 16.61 -5.39
C VAL A 23 -4.32 16.95 -5.08
N SER A 24 -4.06 18.12 -4.51
CA SER A 24 -2.70 18.52 -4.13
C SER A 24 -2.47 18.32 -2.64
N VAL A 25 -1.47 17.51 -2.31
CA VAL A 25 -1.16 17.12 -0.92
C VAL A 25 0.31 17.39 -0.64
N PRO A 26 0.63 18.44 0.14
CA PRO A 26 2.01 18.84 0.34
C PRO A 26 2.78 17.81 1.20
N PRO A 27 4.09 17.71 1.03
CA PRO A 27 4.93 16.85 1.85
C PRO A 27 5.02 17.39 3.28
N LEU A 28 5.38 16.51 4.21
CA LEU A 28 5.69 16.87 5.60
C LEU A 28 7.20 17.07 5.81
N LEU A 29 8.01 16.23 5.16
CA LEU A 29 9.48 16.29 5.15
C LEU A 29 10.02 15.48 3.96
N GLU A 30 11.34 15.41 3.81
CA GLU A 30 12.02 14.65 2.76
C GLU A 30 13.28 13.95 3.29
N THR A 31 13.75 12.92 2.58
CA THR A 31 15.03 12.28 2.92
C THR A 31 16.21 13.18 2.57
N GLN A 32 17.20 13.21 3.45
CA GLN A 32 18.44 13.96 3.27
C GLN A 32 19.14 13.54 1.97
N PRO A 33 19.58 14.48 1.11
CA PRO A 33 20.36 14.18 -0.08
C PRO A 33 21.70 13.52 0.28
N VAL A 34 21.96 12.32 -0.25
CA VAL A 34 23.27 11.67 -0.08
C VAL A 34 24.30 12.37 -0.96
N SER A 35 25.41 12.78 -0.36
CA SER A 35 26.43 13.60 -1.03
C SER A 35 27.25 12.81 -2.04
N GLY A 36 27.45 13.37 -3.23
CA GLY A 36 28.34 12.82 -4.27
C GLY A 36 27.73 11.75 -5.17
N VAL A 37 26.45 11.40 -5.00
CA VAL A 37 25.68 10.57 -5.94
C VAL A 37 24.65 11.44 -6.65
N SER A 38 24.51 11.27 -7.97
CA SER A 38 23.54 12.01 -8.77
C SER A 38 22.94 11.12 -9.85
N GLY A 39 21.64 10.86 -9.75
CA GLY A 39 20.87 10.05 -10.69
C GLY A 39 21.00 8.54 -10.44
N GLY A 40 19.86 7.87 -10.52
CA GLY A 40 19.76 6.41 -10.46
C GLY A 40 18.33 5.95 -10.73
N GLU A 41 18.10 4.67 -10.49
CA GLU A 41 16.83 4.20 -9.93
C GLU A 41 17.06 3.91 -8.45
N SER A 42 16.17 4.41 -7.61
CA SER A 42 16.21 4.35 -6.15
C SER A 42 14.86 3.82 -5.68
N GLU A 43 14.71 2.50 -5.58
CA GLU A 43 13.50 1.86 -5.04
C GLU A 43 13.61 1.80 -3.51
N ALA A 44 12.49 1.73 -2.79
CA ALA A 44 12.47 1.87 -1.34
C ALA A 44 11.59 0.87 -0.62
N ALA A 45 11.88 0.68 0.67
CA ALA A 45 11.11 -0.13 1.60
C ALA A 45 11.14 0.45 3.02
N LEU A 46 10.09 0.21 3.79
CA LEU A 46 9.93 0.76 5.14
C LEU A 46 9.99 -0.32 6.23
N LEU A 47 11.08 -0.34 6.99
CA LEU A 47 11.22 -1.21 8.16
C LEU A 47 10.59 -0.54 9.39
N ARG A 48 9.52 -1.13 9.93
CA ARG A 48 8.85 -0.65 11.14
C ARG A 48 9.45 -1.22 12.42
N ASP A 49 9.83 -0.39 13.38
CA ASP A 49 9.98 -0.86 14.77
C ASP A 49 8.59 -0.89 15.42
N ALA A 50 8.09 -2.10 15.68
CA ALA A 50 6.74 -2.31 16.21
C ALA A 50 6.56 -1.85 17.66
N THR A 51 7.64 -1.72 18.42
CA THR A 51 7.64 -1.33 19.84
C THR A 51 7.84 0.18 19.99
N PHE A 52 8.68 0.74 19.12
CA PHE A 52 9.11 2.14 19.14
C PHE A 52 9.00 2.73 17.71
N PRO A 53 7.80 3.09 17.24
CA PRO A 53 7.57 3.51 15.85
C PRO A 53 8.49 4.61 15.33
N GLU A 54 8.99 5.48 16.20
CA GLU A 54 9.99 6.52 15.91
C GLU A 54 11.39 6.00 15.56
N ARG A 55 11.66 4.71 15.79
CA ARG A 55 12.90 4.00 15.45
C ARG A 55 12.80 3.21 14.14
N SER A 56 11.66 3.31 13.46
CA SER A 56 11.48 2.78 12.11
C SER A 56 12.53 3.39 11.17
N LEU A 57 12.90 2.63 10.14
CA LEU A 57 13.86 3.04 9.13
C LEU A 57 13.18 3.04 7.76
N PHE A 58 13.46 4.08 6.99
CA PHE A 58 13.21 4.10 5.56
C PHE A 58 14.50 3.67 4.84
N LEU A 59 14.42 2.74 3.90
CA LEU A 59 15.56 2.19 3.18
C LEU A 59 15.41 2.48 1.70
N THR A 60 16.50 2.83 1.02
CA THR A 60 16.56 2.89 -0.44
C THR A 60 17.63 1.95 -0.99
N ALA A 61 17.29 1.23 -2.07
CA ALA A 61 18.21 0.53 -2.94
C ALA A 61 18.45 1.39 -4.18
N ASP A 62 19.61 2.02 -4.23
CA ASP A 62 19.98 2.98 -5.24
C ASP A 62 21.07 2.42 -6.17
N SER A 63 20.80 2.50 -7.47
CA SER A 63 21.67 1.93 -8.49
C SER A 63 23.07 2.56 -8.60
N ALA A 64 23.27 3.77 -8.06
CA ALA A 64 24.52 4.51 -8.10
C ALA A 64 25.22 4.59 -6.72
N LEU A 65 24.48 4.41 -5.62
CA LEU A 65 25.02 4.44 -4.25
C LEU A 65 25.21 3.04 -3.63
N GLY A 66 24.27 2.12 -3.82
CA GLY A 66 24.12 0.93 -2.98
C GLY A 66 22.88 1.04 -2.09
N ILE A 67 23.02 0.88 -0.77
CA ILE A 67 21.88 0.99 0.17
C ILE A 67 22.05 2.25 1.01
N ALA A 68 21.02 3.09 1.08
CA ALA A 68 20.91 4.11 2.13
C ALA A 68 19.78 3.76 3.11
N THR A 69 19.92 4.21 4.34
CA THR A 69 18.89 4.10 5.38
C THR A 69 18.72 5.45 6.05
N TYR A 70 17.49 5.78 6.41
CA TYR A 70 17.09 7.07 6.95
C TYR A 70 16.21 6.87 8.18
N LEU A 71 16.28 7.80 9.13
CA LEU A 71 15.32 7.91 10.21
C LEU A 71 14.01 8.52 9.68
N MET A 72 12.91 8.39 10.43
CA MET A 72 11.59 8.91 10.04
C MET A 72 11.46 10.44 10.06
N ASP A 73 12.53 11.16 10.44
CA ASP A 73 12.67 12.61 10.26
C ASP A 73 13.38 13.00 8.95
N GLY A 74 13.77 12.01 8.13
CA GLY A 74 14.48 12.18 6.86
C GLY A 74 16.01 12.15 6.98
N SER A 75 16.59 12.19 8.19
CA SER A 75 18.06 12.22 8.34
C SER A 75 18.73 10.91 7.93
N GLU A 76 19.89 11.00 7.26
CA GLU A 76 20.69 9.83 6.86
C GLU A 76 21.20 9.09 8.11
N ARG A 77 20.90 7.78 8.19
CA ARG A 77 21.33 6.92 9.30
C ARG A 77 22.60 6.13 9.00
N GLN A 78 22.62 5.48 7.84
CA GLN A 78 23.73 4.65 7.37
C GLN A 78 23.65 4.54 5.86
N VAL A 79 24.80 4.67 5.21
CA VAL A 79 25.01 4.30 3.81
C VAL A 79 25.92 3.06 3.75
N ILE A 80 25.47 2.03 3.04
CA ILE A 80 26.30 0.90 2.61
C ILE A 80 26.58 1.10 1.12
N ASN A 81 27.74 1.69 0.85
CA ASN A 81 28.35 1.66 -0.48
C ASN A 81 28.79 0.23 -0.77
N SER A 82 27.86 -0.59 -1.27
CA SER A 82 28.22 -1.86 -1.89
C SER A 82 29.14 -1.58 -3.07
N THR A 83 30.06 -2.50 -3.37
CA THR A 83 30.91 -2.43 -4.57
C THR A 83 30.11 -2.74 -5.85
N GLY A 84 28.85 -2.31 -5.91
CA GLY A 84 27.90 -2.73 -6.92
C GLY A 84 26.49 -2.19 -6.72
N VAL A 85 25.74 -2.28 -7.82
CA VAL A 85 24.41 -1.72 -8.05
C VAL A 85 23.35 -2.41 -7.20
N ALA A 86 22.57 -1.65 -6.43
CA ALA A 86 21.34 -2.11 -5.80
C ALA A 86 20.15 -1.65 -6.67
N TYR A 87 19.26 -2.58 -7.05
CA TYR A 87 18.09 -2.24 -7.88
C TYR A 87 16.79 -2.11 -7.07
N ALA A 88 16.64 -2.97 -6.06
CA ALA A 88 15.43 -3.09 -5.25
C ALA A 88 15.78 -3.50 -3.82
N VAL A 89 14.96 -3.09 -2.86
CA VAL A 89 14.98 -3.53 -1.47
C VAL A 89 13.56 -3.84 -1.02
N ASP A 90 13.39 -4.88 -0.22
CA ASP A 90 12.17 -5.08 0.55
C ASP A 90 12.49 -5.70 1.93
N VAL A 91 11.58 -5.53 2.88
CA VAL A 91 11.76 -5.84 4.29
C VAL A 91 10.59 -6.66 4.84
N ILE A 92 10.89 -7.59 5.74
CA ILE A 92 9.85 -8.32 6.45
C ILE A 92 10.26 -8.59 7.89
N ASP A 93 9.39 -8.21 8.81
CA ASP A 93 9.53 -8.54 10.23
C ASP A 93 9.27 -10.01 10.51
N GLY A 94 9.80 -10.48 11.63
CA GLY A 94 9.44 -11.79 12.18
C GLY A 94 10.16 -12.97 11.51
N PHE A 95 11.30 -12.75 10.85
CA PHE A 95 12.05 -13.83 10.21
C PHE A 95 12.81 -14.65 11.27
N PRO A 96 12.70 -15.99 11.27
CA PRO A 96 13.46 -16.84 12.19
C PRO A 96 14.92 -16.98 11.71
N LEU A 97 15.89 -16.51 12.49
CA LEU A 97 17.32 -16.59 12.20
C LEU A 97 18.11 -16.96 13.47
N SER A 98 18.86 -18.07 13.40
CA SER A 98 19.75 -18.52 14.50
C SER A 98 19.07 -18.57 15.87
N GLY A 99 17.85 -19.13 15.92
CA GLY A 99 17.05 -19.25 17.15
C GLY A 99 16.42 -17.95 17.65
N ARG A 100 16.54 -16.84 16.90
CA ARG A 100 15.92 -15.55 17.21
C ARG A 100 14.92 -15.16 16.14
N THR A 101 14.05 -14.22 16.48
CA THR A 101 13.14 -13.56 15.54
C THR A 101 13.71 -12.18 15.22
N VAL A 102 13.94 -11.88 13.95
CA VAL A 102 14.61 -10.65 13.49
C VAL A 102 13.87 -10.02 12.30
N PRO A 103 14.05 -8.72 12.02
CA PRO A 103 13.74 -8.17 10.70
C PRO A 103 14.70 -8.76 9.65
N LEU A 104 14.17 -9.10 8.48
CA LEU A 104 14.96 -9.47 7.30
C LEU A 104 14.78 -8.38 6.24
N VAL A 105 15.90 -7.83 5.78
CA VAL A 105 16.01 -6.95 4.63
C VAL A 105 16.65 -7.74 3.49
N VAL A 106 16.06 -7.75 2.31
CA VAL A 106 16.65 -8.38 1.11
C VAL A 106 16.81 -7.33 0.03
N VAL A 107 17.96 -7.37 -0.67
CA VAL A 107 18.34 -6.41 -1.70
C VAL A 107 18.70 -7.13 -2.99
N ALA A 108 18.10 -6.71 -4.11
CA ALA A 108 18.45 -7.16 -5.44
C ALA A 108 19.76 -6.48 -5.89
N ASN A 109 20.86 -7.25 -5.93
CA ASN A 109 22.19 -6.75 -6.27
C ASN A 109 22.56 -7.09 -7.72
N GLY A 110 22.62 -6.08 -8.57
CA GLY A 110 22.91 -6.22 -10.01
C GLY A 110 24.34 -6.62 -10.33
N THR A 111 25.31 -6.20 -9.51
CA THR A 111 26.74 -6.48 -9.78
C THR A 111 27.11 -7.91 -9.45
N GLY A 112 26.63 -8.45 -8.33
CA GLY A 112 26.76 -9.87 -8.01
C GLY A 112 25.76 -10.76 -8.73
N ARG A 113 24.67 -10.18 -9.26
CA ARG A 113 23.46 -10.88 -9.74
C ARG A 113 22.87 -11.79 -8.65
N THR A 114 22.82 -11.26 -7.43
CA THR A 114 22.43 -11.97 -6.21
C THR A 114 21.29 -11.27 -5.49
N LEU A 115 20.62 -12.00 -4.60
CA LEU A 115 19.82 -11.40 -3.54
C LEU A 115 20.66 -11.41 -2.25
N ASN A 116 21.00 -10.23 -1.74
CA ASN A 116 21.77 -10.07 -0.52
C ASN A 116 20.82 -9.89 0.68
N ALA A 117 21.13 -10.52 1.81
CA ALA A 117 20.31 -10.45 3.02
C ALA A 117 21.00 -9.65 4.13
N TYR A 118 20.20 -8.92 4.91
CA TYR A 118 20.64 -8.19 6.11
C TYR A 118 19.59 -8.33 7.22
N THR A 119 20.03 -8.22 8.47
CA THR A 119 19.19 -7.93 9.64
C THR A 119 19.54 -6.54 10.16
N VAL A 120 18.75 -5.95 11.05
CA VAL A 120 19.07 -4.66 11.69
C VAL A 120 19.55 -4.86 13.12
N ASP A 121 20.58 -4.10 13.52
CA ASP A 121 20.98 -3.93 14.92
C ASP A 121 19.90 -3.11 15.65
N PRO A 122 19.22 -3.66 16.67
CA PRO A 122 18.08 -3.00 17.33
C PRO A 122 18.52 -1.92 18.33
N VAL A 123 19.80 -1.55 18.40
CA VAL A 123 20.33 -0.43 19.19
C VAL A 123 20.94 0.62 18.27
N GLN A 124 21.83 0.19 17.37
CA GLN A 124 22.53 1.05 16.41
C GLN A 124 21.67 1.42 15.20
N LEU A 125 20.52 0.77 14.96
CA LEU A 125 19.68 0.98 13.78
C LEU A 125 20.53 0.92 12.49
N ALA A 126 21.34 -0.12 12.39
CA ALA A 126 22.30 -0.34 11.30
C ALA A 126 22.15 -1.75 10.72
N LEU A 127 22.29 -1.88 9.41
CA LEU A 127 22.21 -3.15 8.70
C LEU A 127 23.45 -4.01 8.96
N ILE A 128 23.21 -5.24 9.39
CA ILE A 128 24.18 -6.31 9.61
C ILE A 128 23.98 -7.35 8.48
N PRO A 129 25.00 -7.64 7.64
CA PRO A 129 24.90 -8.66 6.61
C PRO A 129 24.59 -10.05 7.18
N VAL A 130 23.71 -10.79 6.49
CA VAL A 130 23.40 -12.20 6.78
C VAL A 130 23.95 -13.05 5.65
N GLY A 131 24.77 -14.06 5.99
CA GLY A 131 25.40 -14.94 5.02
C GLY A 131 24.43 -15.92 4.35
N GLY A 132 24.91 -16.60 3.31
CA GLY A 132 24.19 -17.66 2.60
C GLY A 132 23.93 -17.32 1.13
N THR A 133 23.01 -18.08 0.50
CA THR A 133 22.69 -17.97 -0.93
C THR A 133 21.18 -18.02 -1.11
N LEU A 134 20.58 -16.87 -1.43
CA LEU A 134 19.14 -16.74 -1.67
C LEU A 134 18.78 -17.09 -3.12
N LEU A 135 19.64 -16.74 -4.08
CA LEU A 135 19.40 -16.93 -5.52
C LEU A 135 20.51 -17.80 -6.12
N SER A 136 20.19 -19.06 -6.43
CA SER A 136 21.14 -20.03 -7.01
C SER A 136 21.16 -20.05 -8.54
N ALA A 137 20.24 -19.32 -9.19
CA ALA A 137 20.06 -19.33 -10.64
C ALA A 137 21.15 -18.51 -11.35
N GLN A 138 22.24 -19.17 -11.74
CA GLN A 138 23.48 -18.58 -12.29
C GLN A 138 23.31 -17.51 -13.38
N ASN A 139 22.27 -17.60 -14.21
CA ASN A 139 22.00 -16.68 -15.31
C ASN A 139 20.87 -15.68 -15.05
N PHE A 140 20.24 -15.70 -13.87
CA PHE A 140 19.21 -14.72 -13.51
C PHE A 140 19.86 -13.34 -13.27
N ASP A 141 19.11 -12.26 -13.50
CA ASP A 141 19.53 -10.88 -13.24
C ASP A 141 18.45 -10.24 -12.35
N PRO A 142 18.55 -10.33 -11.01
CA PRO A 142 17.49 -9.84 -10.13
C PRO A 142 17.40 -8.31 -10.21
N ARG A 143 16.25 -7.81 -10.66
CA ARG A 143 15.93 -6.36 -10.72
C ARG A 143 14.92 -5.93 -9.67
N THR A 144 14.00 -6.80 -9.29
CA THR A 144 13.05 -6.55 -8.21
C THR A 144 13.33 -7.49 -7.05
N VAL A 145 12.88 -7.12 -5.85
CA VAL A 145 12.68 -8.07 -4.76
C VAL A 145 11.47 -7.64 -3.94
N ASN A 146 10.56 -8.57 -3.64
CA ASN A 146 9.42 -8.33 -2.76
C ASN A 146 9.19 -9.54 -1.86
N LEU A 147 9.00 -9.31 -0.57
CA LEU A 147 8.88 -10.35 0.44
C LEU A 147 7.41 -10.66 0.74
N TYR A 148 7.12 -11.94 0.94
CA TYR A 148 5.78 -12.44 1.17
C TYR A 148 5.77 -13.44 2.31
N ARG A 149 4.99 -13.15 3.36
CA ARG A 149 4.63 -14.16 4.36
C ARG A 149 3.28 -14.78 3.99
N SER A 150 3.30 -16.07 3.71
CA SER A 150 2.09 -16.85 3.40
C SER A 150 1.14 -16.86 4.58
N GLY A 151 -0.05 -16.28 4.42
CA GLY A 151 -1.15 -16.37 5.39
C GLY A 151 -1.66 -17.81 5.59
N VAL A 152 -1.39 -18.72 4.63
CA VAL A 152 -1.78 -20.14 4.69
C VAL A 152 -0.79 -20.97 5.50
N THR A 153 0.53 -20.68 5.40
CA THR A 153 1.59 -21.58 5.91
C THR A 153 2.54 -20.92 6.92
N GLY A 154 2.49 -19.60 7.09
CA GLY A 154 3.43 -18.82 7.89
C GLY A 154 4.85 -18.70 7.31
N LYS A 155 5.14 -19.42 6.21
CA LYS A 155 6.43 -19.40 5.51
C LYS A 155 6.68 -18.06 4.84
N ILE A 156 7.96 -17.73 4.66
CA ILE A 156 8.43 -16.49 4.05
C ILE A 156 9.01 -16.80 2.67
N TYR A 157 8.69 -15.96 1.71
CA TYR A 157 9.11 -16.06 0.32
C TYR A 157 9.71 -14.73 -0.14
N ALA A 158 10.59 -14.78 -1.15
CA ALA A 158 10.93 -13.62 -1.97
C ALA A 158 10.42 -13.85 -3.40
N PHE A 159 9.71 -12.88 -3.94
CA PHE A 159 9.55 -12.70 -5.38
C PHE A 159 10.72 -11.88 -5.90
N THR A 160 11.29 -12.27 -7.03
CA THR A 160 12.30 -11.47 -7.76
C THR A 160 12.10 -11.67 -9.25
N ALA A 161 12.27 -10.61 -10.03
CA ALA A 161 12.12 -10.64 -11.48
C ALA A 161 13.37 -10.18 -12.22
N ASN A 162 13.54 -10.66 -13.46
CA ASN A 162 14.59 -10.23 -14.36
C ASN A 162 14.10 -9.15 -15.36
N PRO A 163 14.98 -8.50 -16.13
CA PRO A 163 14.59 -7.46 -17.10
C PRO A 163 13.61 -7.92 -18.19
N GLY A 164 13.53 -9.23 -18.45
CA GLY A 164 12.65 -9.82 -19.45
C GLY A 164 11.24 -10.13 -18.95
N GLY A 165 10.97 -9.96 -17.65
CA GLY A 165 9.67 -10.27 -17.05
C GLY A 165 9.55 -11.65 -16.41
N THR A 166 10.59 -12.48 -16.41
CA THR A 166 10.56 -13.77 -15.72
C THR A 166 10.64 -13.55 -14.22
N VAL A 167 9.61 -13.96 -13.50
CA VAL A 167 9.51 -13.94 -12.05
C VAL A 167 9.95 -15.28 -11.48
N GLN A 168 10.69 -15.26 -10.38
CA GLN A 168 10.93 -16.41 -9.50
C GLN A 168 10.35 -16.14 -8.11
N GLN A 169 9.77 -17.17 -7.51
CA GLN A 169 9.41 -17.20 -6.11
C GLN A 169 10.34 -18.17 -5.37
N LEU A 170 10.97 -17.67 -4.31
CA LEU A 170 11.99 -18.37 -3.53
C LEU A 170 11.47 -18.57 -2.11
N GLU A 171 11.35 -19.81 -1.62
CA GLU A 171 11.08 -20.09 -0.20
C GLU A 171 12.35 -19.80 0.62
N LEU A 172 12.26 -18.87 1.57
CA LEU A 172 13.39 -18.42 2.38
C LEU A 172 13.45 -19.17 3.71
N LYS A 173 14.65 -19.62 4.11
CA LYS A 173 14.88 -20.36 5.36
C LYS A 173 16.23 -20.03 5.98
N SER A 174 16.28 -19.91 7.30
CA SER A 174 17.54 -20.02 8.04
C SER A 174 18.18 -21.39 7.84
N ILE A 175 19.51 -21.42 7.77
CA ILE A 175 20.33 -22.64 7.70
C ILE A 175 21.23 -22.77 8.95
N GLU A 176 21.80 -23.97 9.16
CA GLU A 176 22.45 -24.34 10.43
C GLU A 176 23.72 -23.52 10.76
N ASP A 177 24.38 -22.94 9.75
CA ASP A 177 25.53 -22.04 9.90
C ASP A 177 25.14 -20.61 10.35
N GLY A 178 23.85 -20.34 10.51
CA GLY A 178 23.30 -19.04 10.86
C GLY A 178 23.07 -18.10 9.67
N GLY A 179 23.22 -18.59 8.44
CA GLY A 179 22.86 -17.89 7.21
C GLY A 179 21.40 -18.11 6.78
N ILE A 180 21.09 -17.68 5.56
CA ILE A 180 19.79 -17.85 4.88
C ILE A 180 19.98 -18.56 3.53
N SER A 181 19.05 -19.44 3.20
CA SER A 181 18.90 -20.08 1.90
C SER A 181 17.60 -19.66 1.23
N GLY A 182 17.61 -19.60 -0.10
CA GLY A 182 16.41 -19.44 -0.93
C GLY A 182 16.26 -20.62 -1.89
N THR A 183 15.09 -21.25 -1.89
CA THR A 183 14.76 -22.38 -2.79
C THR A 183 13.69 -21.96 -3.77
N ALA A 184 13.97 -22.00 -5.08
CA ALA A 184 12.96 -21.69 -6.10
C ALA A 184 11.80 -22.70 -6.03
N VAL A 185 10.60 -22.20 -5.76
CA VAL A 185 9.35 -22.98 -5.63
C VAL A 185 8.36 -22.72 -6.75
N ARG A 186 8.44 -21.55 -7.43
CA ARG A 186 7.59 -21.20 -8.57
C ARG A 186 8.36 -20.27 -9.51
N SER A 187 8.09 -20.34 -10.81
CA SER A 187 8.55 -19.36 -11.80
C SER A 187 7.51 -19.20 -12.90
N PHE A 188 7.37 -17.99 -13.41
CA PHE A 188 6.37 -17.60 -14.41
C PHE A 188 6.78 -16.31 -15.12
N GLU A 189 6.14 -16.00 -16.25
CA GLU A 189 6.37 -14.76 -16.99
C GLU A 189 5.29 -13.74 -16.62
N ALA A 190 5.69 -12.50 -16.33
CA ALA A 190 4.77 -11.38 -16.11
C ALA A 190 4.12 -10.87 -17.42
N GLY A 191 4.68 -11.23 -18.59
CA GLY A 191 4.18 -10.85 -19.91
C GLY A 191 4.87 -9.64 -20.55
N GLY A 192 5.87 -9.05 -19.87
CA GLY A 192 6.68 -7.94 -20.39
C GLY A 192 7.71 -7.48 -19.36
N SER A 193 8.41 -6.38 -19.64
CA SER A 193 9.27 -5.73 -18.64
C SER A 193 8.44 -5.28 -17.44
N ILE A 194 9.08 -5.20 -16.27
CA ILE A 194 8.43 -4.85 -15.01
C ILE A 194 8.96 -3.50 -14.55
N ALA A 195 8.04 -2.60 -14.17
CA ALA A 195 8.36 -1.24 -13.70
C ALA A 195 8.01 -0.98 -12.23
N GLY A 196 7.38 -1.96 -11.55
CA GLY A 196 7.03 -1.91 -10.14
C GLY A 196 6.28 -3.17 -9.71
N VAL A 197 6.42 -3.54 -8.45
CA VAL A 197 5.82 -4.76 -7.87
C VAL A 197 5.41 -4.47 -6.44
N VAL A 198 4.25 -4.97 -6.01
CA VAL A 198 3.84 -4.95 -4.60
C VAL A 198 3.10 -6.23 -4.23
N VAL A 199 3.31 -6.71 -3.00
CA VAL A 199 2.65 -7.91 -2.46
C VAL A 199 1.49 -7.50 -1.56
N ASP A 200 0.33 -8.13 -1.76
CA ASP A 200 -0.80 -8.07 -0.84
C ASP A 200 -0.85 -9.38 -0.03
N PRO A 201 -0.42 -9.37 1.24
CA PRO A 201 -0.34 -10.58 2.04
C PRO A 201 -1.73 -11.11 2.45
N ASP A 202 -2.70 -10.23 2.71
CA ASP A 202 -4.04 -10.64 3.19
C ASP A 202 -4.86 -11.26 2.04
N GLN A 203 -4.84 -10.61 0.87
CA GLN A 203 -5.49 -11.16 -0.34
C GLN A 203 -4.64 -12.20 -1.07
N ARG A 204 -3.42 -12.47 -0.58
CA ARG A 204 -2.45 -13.42 -1.14
C ARG A 204 -2.23 -13.18 -2.64
N ALA A 205 -1.90 -11.93 -2.97
CA ALA A 205 -1.73 -11.47 -4.34
C ALA A 205 -0.37 -10.79 -4.55
N LEU A 206 0.09 -10.82 -5.79
CA LEU A 206 1.25 -10.09 -6.27
C LEU A 206 0.77 -9.18 -7.40
N PHE A 207 0.87 -7.86 -7.20
CA PHE A 207 0.60 -6.88 -8.24
C PHE A 207 1.90 -6.53 -8.96
N ILE A 208 1.88 -6.54 -10.29
CA ILE A 208 3.04 -6.25 -11.15
C ILE A 208 2.63 -5.21 -12.18
N SER A 209 3.36 -4.10 -12.24
CA SER A 209 3.23 -3.12 -13.30
C SER A 209 4.03 -3.56 -14.52
N VAL A 210 3.33 -3.76 -15.64
CA VAL A 210 3.90 -4.10 -16.95
C VAL A 210 3.56 -2.96 -17.92
N PRO A 211 4.50 -2.04 -18.22
CA PRO A 211 4.23 -0.78 -18.93
C PRO A 211 3.36 -0.88 -20.18
N ASP A 212 3.56 -1.92 -20.99
CA ASP A 212 2.86 -2.12 -22.27
C ASP A 212 1.41 -2.64 -22.14
N THR A 213 0.97 -3.04 -20.94
CA THR A 213 -0.33 -3.73 -20.74
C THR A 213 -1.12 -3.32 -19.50
N GLY A 214 -0.48 -2.67 -18.51
CA GLY A 214 -1.12 -2.18 -17.29
C GLY A 214 -0.64 -2.90 -16.03
N ILE A 215 -1.45 -2.89 -14.98
CA ILE A 215 -1.16 -3.58 -13.72
C ILE A 215 -1.82 -4.96 -13.74
N TRP A 216 -1.02 -6.00 -13.55
CA TRP A 216 -1.45 -7.39 -13.43
C TRP A 216 -1.52 -7.83 -11.98
N ARG A 217 -2.46 -8.72 -11.66
CA ARG A 217 -2.57 -9.43 -10.39
C ARG A 217 -2.31 -10.92 -10.61
N PHE A 218 -1.32 -11.46 -9.90
CA PHE A 218 -1.01 -12.88 -9.81
C PHE A 218 -1.34 -13.40 -8.40
N PRO A 219 -1.67 -14.68 -8.23
CA PRO A 219 -1.84 -15.27 -6.90
C PRO A 219 -0.48 -15.54 -6.25
N ALA A 220 -0.36 -15.40 -4.91
CA ALA A 220 0.93 -15.38 -4.22
C ALA A 220 1.39 -16.71 -3.60
N GLU A 221 0.51 -17.70 -3.35
CA GLU A 221 0.98 -18.97 -2.79
C GLU A 221 1.80 -19.76 -3.83
N PRO A 222 2.87 -20.48 -3.40
CA PRO A 222 3.76 -21.19 -4.33
C PRO A 222 3.07 -22.35 -5.05
N THR A 223 1.92 -22.81 -4.56
CA THR A 223 1.08 -23.86 -5.19
C THR A 223 -0.01 -23.30 -6.10
N ASP A 224 -0.19 -21.98 -6.16
CA ASP A 224 -1.21 -21.37 -7.01
C ASP A 224 -0.79 -21.37 -8.49
N THR A 225 -1.78 -21.19 -9.37
CA THR A 225 -1.56 -21.08 -10.82
C THR A 225 -0.62 -19.92 -11.17
N THR A 226 0.10 -20.06 -12.27
CA THR A 226 0.99 -19.02 -12.81
C THR A 226 0.28 -17.99 -13.69
N ALA A 227 -1.02 -18.17 -13.93
CA ALA A 227 -1.82 -17.26 -14.74
C ALA A 227 -2.20 -15.99 -13.94
N GLY A 228 -1.80 -14.83 -14.46
CA GLY A 228 -2.24 -13.53 -13.96
C GLY A 228 -3.55 -13.07 -14.59
N THR A 229 -4.18 -12.07 -13.96
CA THR A 229 -5.31 -11.32 -14.49
C THR A 229 -4.99 -9.84 -14.53
N VAL A 230 -5.38 -9.12 -15.58
CA VAL A 230 -5.28 -7.65 -15.60
C VAL A 230 -6.13 -7.09 -14.46
N ALA A 231 -5.50 -6.38 -13.54
CA ALA A 231 -6.14 -5.68 -12.42
C ALA A 231 -6.57 -4.28 -12.85
N VAL A 232 -5.64 -3.53 -13.45
CA VAL A 232 -5.88 -2.22 -14.06
C VAL A 232 -5.38 -2.27 -15.49
N PRO A 233 -6.24 -2.16 -16.51
CA PRO A 233 -5.79 -2.15 -17.91
C PRO A 233 -4.98 -0.89 -18.22
N LEU A 234 -4.06 -0.96 -19.18
CA LEU A 234 -3.33 0.22 -19.66
C LEU A 234 -4.31 1.32 -20.11
N GLY A 235 -4.21 2.48 -19.45
CA GLY A 235 -4.93 3.70 -19.80
C GLY A 235 -4.07 4.65 -20.62
N THR A 236 -4.26 5.96 -20.43
CA THR A 236 -3.41 7.00 -21.03
C THR A 236 -2.06 7.16 -20.33
N SER A 237 -1.99 6.78 -19.06
CA SER A 237 -0.80 6.90 -18.21
C SER A 237 -0.21 5.51 -17.98
N VAL A 238 1.08 5.36 -18.26
CA VAL A 238 1.80 4.08 -18.13
C VAL A 238 2.20 3.89 -16.66
N PRO A 239 1.75 2.82 -15.97
CA PRO A 239 2.06 2.61 -14.56
C PRO A 239 3.54 2.22 -14.35
N ARG A 240 4.12 2.62 -13.21
CA ARG A 240 5.48 2.27 -12.80
C ARG A 240 5.52 1.59 -11.43
N GLY A 241 6.12 2.22 -10.42
CA GLY A 241 6.19 1.75 -9.04
C GLY A 241 4.80 1.63 -8.44
N LEU A 242 4.63 0.61 -7.59
CA LEU A 242 3.37 0.27 -6.95
C LEU A 242 3.55 0.29 -5.43
N GLY A 243 2.54 0.77 -4.72
CA GLY A 243 2.48 0.73 -3.25
C GLY A 243 1.09 0.34 -2.77
N LEU A 244 0.97 -0.24 -1.59
CA LEU A 244 -0.29 -0.78 -1.07
C LEU A 244 -0.63 -0.21 0.31
N TYR A 245 -1.75 0.50 0.40
CA TYR A 245 -2.33 0.91 1.68
C TYR A 245 -3.43 -0.08 2.10
N THR A 246 -3.27 -0.75 3.25
CA THR A 246 -4.26 -1.71 3.77
C THR A 246 -5.07 -1.12 4.92
N VAL A 247 -6.38 -0.91 4.73
CA VAL A 247 -7.28 -0.43 5.78
C VAL A 247 -7.60 -1.58 6.74
N ASP A 248 -8.01 -2.72 6.17
CA ASP A 248 -8.21 -4.00 6.86
C ASP A 248 -7.74 -5.17 5.97
N GLU A 249 -8.35 -6.35 6.04
CA GLU A 249 -8.01 -7.52 5.20
C GLU A 249 -8.53 -7.41 3.75
N GLN A 250 -9.54 -6.57 3.51
CA GLN A 250 -10.24 -6.44 2.23
C GLN A 250 -10.11 -5.02 1.67
N ASP A 251 -10.37 -4.01 2.49
CA ASP A 251 -10.41 -2.61 2.11
C ASP A 251 -8.99 -2.00 2.09
N GLY A 252 -8.82 -0.95 1.28
CA GLY A 252 -7.54 -0.30 1.06
C GLY A 252 -7.39 0.25 -0.35
N TYR A 253 -6.15 0.62 -0.69
CA TYR A 253 -5.82 1.28 -1.94
C TYR A 253 -4.52 0.76 -2.54
N LEU A 254 -4.54 0.52 -3.85
CA LEU A 254 -3.35 0.31 -4.66
C LEU A 254 -2.94 1.67 -5.25
N LEU A 255 -1.72 2.12 -4.96
CA LEU A 255 -1.14 3.34 -5.48
C LEU A 255 -0.19 2.99 -6.63
N ALA A 256 -0.17 3.81 -7.67
CA ALA A 256 0.75 3.68 -8.79
C ALA A 256 1.33 5.04 -9.20
N THR A 257 2.65 5.14 -9.29
CA THR A 257 3.29 6.23 -10.04
C THR A 257 3.09 5.99 -11.54
N THR A 258 3.18 7.05 -12.35
CA THR A 258 2.99 6.94 -13.80
C THR A 258 4.08 7.66 -14.58
N ASP A 259 4.47 7.13 -15.74
CA ASP A 259 5.35 7.85 -16.66
C ASP A 259 4.62 9.06 -17.25
N GLN A 260 5.39 10.13 -17.50
CA GLN A 260 4.95 11.38 -18.16
C GLN A 260 3.94 12.23 -17.36
N SER A 261 3.73 11.93 -16.07
CA SER A 261 2.96 12.77 -15.15
C SER A 261 3.63 12.81 -13.77
N ASP A 262 3.40 13.89 -13.03
CA ASP A 262 3.76 14.01 -11.61
C ASP A 262 2.65 13.50 -10.68
N GLU A 263 1.59 12.92 -11.28
CA GLU A 263 0.46 12.31 -10.57
C GLU A 263 0.74 10.87 -10.11
N ILE A 264 0.29 10.59 -8.89
CA ILE A 264 0.20 9.25 -8.32
C ILE A 264 -1.27 8.84 -8.37
N ALA A 265 -1.58 7.79 -9.13
CA ALA A 265 -2.93 7.25 -9.27
C ALA A 265 -3.29 6.38 -8.06
N ILE A 266 -4.56 6.43 -7.64
CA ILE A 266 -5.11 5.64 -6.54
C ILE A 266 -6.26 4.77 -7.07
N TYR A 267 -6.18 3.46 -6.84
CA TYR A 267 -7.20 2.47 -7.18
C TYR A 267 -7.73 1.79 -5.92
N ASP A 268 -9.00 1.35 -5.93
CA ASP A 268 -9.53 0.49 -4.87
C ASP A 268 -8.74 -0.83 -4.83
N ARG A 269 -8.35 -1.27 -3.64
CA ARG A 269 -7.67 -2.57 -3.45
C ARG A 269 -8.58 -3.75 -3.82
N ARG A 270 -9.90 -3.59 -3.75
CA ARG A 270 -10.86 -4.62 -4.14
C ARG A 270 -11.03 -4.65 -5.65
N SER A 271 -11.20 -5.85 -6.21
CA SER A 271 -11.65 -6.03 -7.59
C SER A 271 -13.01 -5.33 -7.79
N PRO A 272 -13.21 -4.54 -8.87
CA PRO A 272 -12.44 -4.51 -10.11
C PRO A 272 -11.33 -3.44 -10.18
N HIS A 273 -10.76 -3.01 -9.05
CA HIS A 273 -9.68 -2.02 -8.97
C HIS A 273 -10.00 -0.70 -9.67
N ALA A 274 -11.22 -0.20 -9.44
CA ALA A 274 -11.66 1.08 -9.98
C ALA A 274 -10.76 2.22 -9.48
N GLN A 275 -10.42 3.17 -10.36
CA GLN A 275 -9.66 4.36 -9.97
C GLN A 275 -10.53 5.23 -9.05
N VAL A 276 -9.99 5.54 -7.87
CA VAL A 276 -10.59 6.44 -6.87
C VAL A 276 -10.20 7.89 -7.16
N GLY A 277 -9.00 8.10 -7.69
CA GLY A 277 -8.54 9.38 -8.23
C GLY A 277 -7.02 9.41 -8.42
N SER A 278 -6.43 10.58 -8.21
CA SER A 278 -4.97 10.79 -8.22
C SER A 278 -4.60 11.99 -7.34
N PHE A 279 -3.32 12.11 -7.00
CA PHE A 279 -2.79 13.27 -6.29
C PHE A 279 -1.41 13.70 -6.82
N THR A 280 -1.07 14.96 -6.56
CA THR A 280 0.27 15.53 -6.78
C THR A 280 0.85 16.03 -5.45
N VAL A 281 2.18 16.12 -5.36
CA VAL A 281 2.90 16.56 -4.16
C VAL A 281 3.60 17.89 -4.46
N PRO A 282 2.94 19.05 -4.24
CA PRO A 282 3.52 20.36 -4.51
C PRO A 282 4.56 20.75 -3.45
N GLN A 283 5.42 21.73 -3.78
CA GLN A 283 6.35 22.34 -2.83
C GLN A 283 5.61 22.88 -1.59
N LYS A 284 6.22 22.67 -0.41
CA LYS A 284 5.81 23.31 0.83
C LYS A 284 7.03 23.69 1.67
N ASP A 285 7.04 24.94 2.14
CA ASP A 285 8.13 25.51 2.93
C ASP A 285 9.49 25.32 2.23
N SER A 286 10.42 24.60 2.85
CA SER A 286 11.73 24.27 2.27
C SER A 286 11.77 22.98 1.45
N VAL A 287 10.73 22.16 1.49
CA VAL A 287 10.64 20.88 0.76
C VAL A 287 9.99 21.15 -0.59
N ASP A 288 10.70 20.87 -1.68
CA ASP A 288 10.18 21.07 -3.03
C ASP A 288 9.17 19.98 -3.45
N GLN A 289 8.63 20.17 -4.66
CA GLN A 289 7.62 19.29 -5.24
C GLN A 289 8.22 17.96 -5.69
N VAL A 290 7.40 16.92 -5.81
CA VAL A 290 7.77 15.72 -6.57
C VAL A 290 7.74 16.03 -8.07
N ASP A 291 8.80 15.66 -8.80
CA ASP A 291 8.86 15.68 -10.27
C ASP A 291 9.30 14.30 -10.81
N ARG A 292 8.53 13.77 -11.77
CA ARG A 292 8.69 12.45 -12.42
C ARG A 292 8.83 11.28 -11.43
N PRO A 293 7.82 11.03 -10.58
CA PRO A 293 7.90 9.95 -9.62
C PRO A 293 8.01 8.58 -10.29
N ARG A 294 8.99 7.80 -9.85
CA ARG A 294 9.23 6.44 -10.36
C ARG A 294 8.74 5.37 -9.41
N PHE A 295 8.92 5.60 -8.11
CA PHE A 295 8.60 4.66 -7.03
C PHE A 295 7.69 5.33 -6.00
N VAL A 296 6.84 4.54 -5.38
CA VAL A 296 5.99 4.93 -4.26
C VAL A 296 6.01 3.79 -3.24
N GLU A 297 6.42 4.09 -2.01
CA GLU A 297 6.40 3.15 -0.89
C GLU A 297 5.34 3.60 0.10
N VAL A 298 4.58 2.66 0.66
CA VAL A 298 3.35 2.95 1.41
C VAL A 298 3.24 2.06 2.63
N THR A 299 2.86 2.65 3.76
CA THR A 299 2.46 1.90 4.94
C THR A 299 1.14 2.40 5.50
N SER A 300 0.36 1.50 6.08
CA SER A 300 -0.88 1.79 6.82
C SER A 300 -0.73 1.72 8.33
N VAL A 301 0.47 1.40 8.83
CA VAL A 301 0.74 1.26 10.28
C VAL A 301 1.58 2.42 10.81
N PRO A 302 1.48 2.76 12.12
CA PRO A 302 2.21 3.89 12.68
C PRO A 302 3.73 3.70 12.57
N VAL A 303 4.42 4.74 12.06
CA VAL A 303 5.89 4.83 11.95
C VAL A 303 6.41 6.15 12.52
N GLY A 304 5.92 6.48 13.72
CA GLY A 304 6.28 7.67 14.49
C GLY A 304 5.18 8.74 14.53
N LYS A 305 5.38 9.74 15.39
CA LYS A 305 4.39 10.80 15.70
C LYS A 305 3.88 11.59 14.48
N ASN A 306 4.68 11.67 13.43
CA ASN A 306 4.37 12.39 12.19
C ASN A 306 3.43 11.58 11.27
N PHE A 307 3.37 10.26 11.45
CA PHE A 307 2.73 9.31 10.55
C PHE A 307 1.90 8.28 11.35
N PRO A 308 0.89 8.74 12.14
CA PRO A 308 0.16 7.88 13.08
C PRO A 308 -0.71 6.81 12.41
N ASN A 309 -1.15 7.02 11.17
CA ASN A 309 -1.93 6.05 10.37
C ASN A 309 -1.15 5.60 9.13
N GLY A 310 0.17 5.60 9.26
CA GLY A 310 1.11 5.37 8.19
C GLY A 310 1.34 6.59 7.30
N MET A 311 2.01 6.34 6.18
CA MET A 311 2.58 7.35 5.30
C MET A 311 2.75 6.84 3.88
N ILE A 312 3.03 7.77 2.99
CA ILE A 312 3.49 7.52 1.63
C ILE A 312 4.85 8.18 1.48
N ALA A 313 5.83 7.46 0.97
CA ALA A 313 7.08 8.02 0.46
C ALA A 313 7.02 8.01 -1.07
N VAL A 314 7.13 9.18 -1.69
CA VAL A 314 7.16 9.31 -3.16
C VAL A 314 8.55 9.73 -3.60
N HIS A 315 9.11 8.98 -4.56
CA HIS A 315 10.42 9.29 -5.14
C HIS A 315 10.34 10.56 -5.99
N ASP A 316 11.24 11.50 -5.76
CA ASP A 316 11.45 12.66 -6.62
C ASP A 316 12.69 12.44 -7.50
N ALA A 317 12.46 12.32 -8.82
CA ALA A 317 13.51 12.02 -9.78
C ALA A 317 14.27 13.27 -10.26
N ASN A 318 13.80 14.48 -9.95
CA ASN A 318 14.44 15.73 -10.39
C ASN A 318 14.86 16.64 -9.21
N ASN A 319 14.96 16.11 -7.98
CA ASN A 319 15.48 16.84 -6.82
C ASN A 319 16.95 17.29 -6.97
N ALA A 320 17.31 18.39 -6.31
CA ALA A 320 18.70 18.87 -6.19
C ALA A 320 19.16 18.94 -4.72
N PRO A 321 20.41 18.56 -4.38
CA PRO A 321 21.52 18.20 -5.26
C PRO A 321 21.48 16.75 -5.80
N SER A 322 20.61 15.89 -5.26
CA SER A 322 20.45 14.50 -5.69
C SER A 322 19.01 14.02 -5.46
N GLN A 323 18.59 13.00 -6.22
CA GLN A 323 17.27 12.37 -6.11
C GLN A 323 16.98 11.92 -4.67
N ASN A 324 15.75 12.07 -4.22
CA ASN A 324 15.36 11.74 -2.85
C ASN A 324 13.88 11.33 -2.76
N TYR A 325 13.36 11.19 -1.54
CA TYR A 325 11.96 10.86 -1.28
C TYR A 325 11.27 11.95 -0.47
N LYS A 326 10.07 12.35 -0.89
CA LYS A 326 9.19 13.21 -0.10
C LYS A 326 8.23 12.34 0.71
N PHE A 327 8.06 12.63 2.00
CA PHE A 327 7.19 11.88 2.90
C PHE A 327 5.87 12.63 3.14
N ILE A 328 4.75 11.95 2.91
CA ILE A 328 3.38 12.48 3.01
C ILE A 328 2.61 11.68 4.07
N SER A 329 1.86 12.39 4.92
CA SER A 329 0.94 11.75 5.87
C SER A 329 -0.28 11.17 5.14
N TRP A 330 -0.59 9.90 5.39
CA TRP A 330 -1.80 9.29 4.82
C TRP A 330 -3.07 10.05 5.23
N VAL A 331 -3.12 10.55 6.47
CA VAL A 331 -4.29 11.29 7.00
C VAL A 331 -4.55 12.58 6.21
N GLU A 332 -3.49 13.27 5.78
CA GLU A 332 -3.63 14.52 5.02
C GLU A 332 -3.98 14.24 3.55
N LEU A 333 -3.49 13.13 2.97
CA LEU A 333 -4.00 12.65 1.68
C LEU A 333 -5.48 12.29 1.77
N ALA A 334 -5.87 11.52 2.79
CA ALA A 334 -7.23 11.01 2.95
C ALA A 334 -8.26 12.14 3.01
N LYS A 335 -7.98 13.21 3.78
CA LYS A 335 -8.82 14.41 3.90
C LYS A 335 -8.94 15.23 2.61
N ALA A 336 -7.99 15.11 1.69
CA ALA A 336 -8.01 15.87 0.44
C ALA A 336 -9.06 15.35 -0.57
N PHE A 337 -9.54 14.12 -0.39
CA PHE A 337 -10.60 13.51 -1.21
C PHE A 337 -12.01 13.84 -0.68
N THR A 338 -13.01 13.75 -1.56
CA THR A 338 -14.42 13.90 -1.20
C THR A 338 -15.24 12.78 -1.85
N PRO A 339 -15.78 11.80 -1.08
CA PRO A 339 -15.58 11.62 0.36
C PRO A 339 -14.10 11.33 0.72
N PRO A 340 -13.68 11.55 1.97
CA PRO A 340 -12.33 11.24 2.40
C PRO A 340 -11.95 9.76 2.18
N LEU A 341 -10.67 9.48 1.91
CA LEU A 341 -10.20 8.09 1.84
C LEU A 341 -10.26 7.44 3.24
N GLN A 342 -10.50 6.14 3.27
CA GLN A 342 -10.42 5.36 4.51
C GLN A 342 -8.98 5.35 5.04
N SER A 343 -8.83 5.23 6.37
CA SER A 343 -7.54 5.15 7.06
C SER A 343 -7.55 3.97 8.02
N ARG A 344 -6.45 3.23 8.13
CA ARG A 344 -6.35 2.11 9.08
C ARG A 344 -6.45 2.64 10.51
N GLY A 345 -7.42 2.13 11.27
CA GLY A 345 -7.63 2.49 12.67
C GLY A 345 -8.26 3.88 12.92
N LEU A 346 -8.74 4.58 11.89
CA LEU A 346 -9.53 5.80 12.05
C LEU A 346 -10.82 5.74 11.24
N VAL A 347 -11.93 6.10 11.87
CA VAL A 347 -13.13 6.56 11.15
C VAL A 347 -12.99 8.08 11.01
N LEU A 348 -12.79 8.54 9.77
CA LEU A 348 -12.97 9.95 9.45
C LEU A 348 -14.48 10.18 9.33
N ASP A 349 -15.02 11.16 10.06
CA ASP A 349 -16.38 11.64 9.82
C ASP A 349 -16.48 12.15 8.36
N PRO A 350 -17.67 12.06 7.72
CA PRO A 350 -17.84 12.51 6.34
C PRO A 350 -17.52 14.00 6.12
N ASP A 351 -17.50 14.80 7.19
CA ASP A 351 -17.11 16.22 7.19
C ASP A 351 -15.58 16.43 7.39
N GLY A 352 -14.78 15.37 7.38
CA GLY A 352 -13.31 15.41 7.55
C GLY A 352 -12.82 15.49 9.00
N GLY A 353 -13.73 15.43 9.97
CA GLY A 353 -13.42 15.32 11.39
C GLY A 353 -12.81 13.97 11.75
N VAL A 354 -11.97 13.94 12.80
CA VAL A 354 -11.48 12.69 13.39
C VAL A 354 -12.39 12.37 14.57
N VAL A 355 -13.07 11.22 14.55
CA VAL A 355 -13.76 10.76 15.78
C VAL A 355 -12.71 10.32 16.78
N ASP A 356 -12.74 10.89 17.98
CA ASP A 356 -11.81 10.50 19.04
C ASP A 356 -12.15 9.07 19.50
N ALA A 357 -11.26 8.13 19.21
CA ALA A 357 -11.33 6.76 19.69
C ALA A 357 -10.90 6.72 21.16
N GLY A 358 -11.75 7.32 22.01
CA GLY A 358 -11.40 7.78 23.34
C GLY A 358 -10.68 6.73 24.19
N VAL A 359 -9.45 7.09 24.58
CA VAL A 359 -8.78 6.46 25.72
C VAL A 359 -9.59 6.83 26.98
N PRO A 360 -9.93 5.89 27.88
CA PRO A 360 -10.58 6.25 29.13
C PRO A 360 -9.59 7.06 29.97
N ASP A 361 -9.89 8.34 30.18
CA ASP A 361 -9.12 9.17 31.11
C ASP A 361 -9.13 8.53 32.50
N ALA A 362 -7.96 8.06 32.93
CA ALA A 362 -7.75 7.57 34.28
C ALA A 362 -7.77 8.77 35.24
N GLY A 363 -8.96 9.13 35.71
CA GLY A 363 -9.18 10.25 36.63
C GLY A 363 -8.26 10.17 37.85
N SER A 364 -7.43 11.21 38.02
CA SER A 364 -6.56 11.36 39.19
C SER A 364 -7.42 11.68 40.41
N PRO A 365 -7.30 10.95 41.54
CA PRO A 365 -8.15 11.15 42.71
C PRO A 365 -7.73 12.37 43.54
N ASP A 366 -8.71 12.94 44.24
CA ASP A 366 -8.63 14.21 44.98
C ASP A 366 -7.50 14.33 46.02
N ALA A 367 -6.95 15.54 46.12
CA ALA A 367 -6.41 16.08 47.36
C ALA A 367 -7.41 17.13 47.90
N GLY A 368 -8.28 16.70 48.82
CA GLY A 368 -9.46 17.48 49.21
C GLY A 368 -9.21 18.64 50.17
N GLN A 369 -10.22 19.50 50.29
CA GLN A 369 -10.35 20.50 51.36
C GLN A 369 -11.82 20.57 51.78
N PRO A 370 -12.17 20.43 53.07
CA PRO A 370 -13.55 20.35 53.52
C PRO A 370 -14.11 21.70 53.97
N ASP A 371 -15.31 22.05 53.52
CA ASP A 371 -16.24 22.86 54.30
C ASP A 371 -17.56 22.09 54.52
N GLY A 372 -18.19 22.36 55.67
CA GLY A 372 -19.27 21.52 56.18
C GLY A 372 -20.65 22.13 55.95
N SER A 373 -21.62 21.28 55.67
CA SER A 373 -23.04 21.60 55.87
C SER A 373 -23.82 20.38 56.35
N THR A 374 -24.61 20.58 57.39
CA THR A 374 -25.36 19.56 58.12
C THR A 374 -26.67 19.19 57.43
N GLY A 375 -27.01 17.90 57.35
CA GLY A 375 -28.34 17.43 56.95
C GLY A 375 -28.63 16.02 57.48
N ILE A 376 -29.51 15.89 58.47
CA ILE A 376 -29.89 14.62 59.11
C ILE A 376 -31.24 14.13 58.58
N GLY A 377 -31.35 12.80 58.39
CA GLY A 377 -32.61 12.07 58.18
C GLY A 377 -32.58 11.23 56.90
N GLY A 378 -33.03 9.97 56.87
CA GLY A 378 -33.58 9.09 57.90
C GLY A 378 -33.69 7.67 57.32
N GLY A 379 -33.85 6.65 58.17
CA GLY A 379 -33.72 5.23 57.79
C GLY A 379 -34.93 4.58 57.08
N PRO A 380 -35.13 3.25 57.19
CA PRO A 380 -35.03 2.38 56.00
C PRO A 380 -36.22 1.44 55.75
N THR A 381 -36.44 1.01 54.50
CA THR A 381 -37.29 -0.17 54.15
C THR A 381 -36.98 -0.76 52.76
N ASN A 382 -36.80 -2.09 52.69
CA ASN A 382 -37.05 -2.95 51.51
C ASN A 382 -38.58 -3.23 51.38
N PRO A 383 -39.14 -4.01 50.41
CA PRO A 383 -38.55 -4.81 49.31
C PRO A 383 -39.29 -4.69 47.94
N VAL A 384 -39.07 -5.67 47.05
CA VAL A 384 -39.68 -5.94 45.72
C VAL A 384 -41.18 -5.69 45.54
N ASP A 385 -41.63 -5.33 44.32
CA ASP A 385 -42.46 -6.22 43.48
C ASP A 385 -42.61 -5.78 41.99
N GLU A 386 -43.30 -6.62 41.20
CA GLU A 386 -43.40 -6.70 39.73
C GLU A 386 -44.21 -5.59 38.98
N GLY A 387 -44.11 -5.57 37.64
CA GLY A 387 -45.31 -5.39 36.79
C GLY A 387 -45.22 -4.49 35.54
N CYS A 388 -45.37 -5.10 34.36
CA CYS A 388 -45.78 -4.53 33.06
C CYS A 388 -44.92 -3.40 32.42
N GLY A 389 -44.73 -3.32 31.10
CA GLY A 389 -45.20 -4.17 30.01
C GLY A 389 -45.74 -3.36 28.82
N CYS A 390 -45.02 -3.36 27.68
CA CYS A 390 -45.53 -2.89 26.39
C CYS A 390 -44.76 -3.58 25.25
N SER A 391 -45.30 -4.68 24.74
CA SER A 391 -44.86 -5.32 23.50
C SER A 391 -45.64 -4.75 22.32
N SER A 392 -44.99 -4.48 21.20
CA SER A 392 -45.65 -4.26 19.91
C SER A 392 -44.99 -5.10 18.82
N ALA A 393 -45.65 -6.22 18.47
CA ALA A 393 -45.27 -7.09 17.37
C ALA A 393 -46.52 -7.58 16.63
N SER A 394 -46.60 -7.28 15.33
CA SER A 394 -47.53 -7.88 14.36
C SER A 394 -47.08 -7.43 12.96
N LEU A 395 -46.32 -8.24 12.22
CA LEU A 395 -46.72 -9.40 11.38
C LEU A 395 -47.21 -9.00 9.97
N PRO A 396 -46.95 -9.85 8.94
CA PRO A 396 -46.90 -9.41 7.54
C PRO A 396 -48.18 -9.66 6.74
N GLY A 397 -48.31 -8.98 5.59
CA GLY A 397 -49.37 -9.21 4.59
C GLY A 397 -48.81 -9.62 3.23
N LEU A 398 -49.29 -10.75 2.70
CA LEU A 398 -48.95 -11.27 1.37
C LEU A 398 -50.18 -11.27 0.44
N ALA A 399 -49.93 -10.99 -0.85
CA ALA A 399 -50.74 -11.31 -2.04
C ALA A 399 -52.11 -10.64 -2.29
N LEU A 400 -52.29 -10.07 -3.50
CA LEU A 400 -53.17 -10.62 -4.57
C LEU A 400 -53.05 -9.88 -5.93
N LEU A 401 -52.90 -10.63 -7.05
CA LEU A 401 -53.49 -10.49 -8.42
C LEU A 401 -53.47 -9.12 -9.21
N ALA A 402 -53.43 -9.02 -10.55
CA ALA A 402 -53.26 -9.97 -11.68
C ALA A 402 -52.90 -9.31 -13.05
N LEU A 403 -52.22 -10.09 -13.90
CA LEU A 403 -52.31 -10.23 -15.38
C LEU A 403 -52.65 -9.05 -16.32
N VAL A 404 -51.65 -8.66 -17.13
CA VAL A 404 -51.66 -8.57 -18.62
C VAL A 404 -50.22 -8.91 -19.08
N GLY A 405 -49.88 -9.60 -20.19
CA GLY A 405 -50.63 -10.30 -21.24
C GLY A 405 -49.63 -10.99 -22.23
N LEU A 406 -50.08 -11.63 -23.33
CA LEU A 406 -49.20 -12.26 -24.34
C LEU A 406 -49.74 -12.13 -25.78
N GLY A 407 -48.82 -12.01 -26.74
CA GLY A 407 -49.01 -12.31 -28.17
C GLY A 407 -47.64 -12.51 -28.81
N TRP A 408 -47.21 -13.74 -29.11
CA TRP A 408 -47.46 -14.49 -30.36
C TRP A 408 -46.99 -13.75 -31.63
N GLY A 409 -46.15 -14.34 -32.49
CA GLY A 409 -45.59 -15.69 -32.45
C GLY A 409 -44.61 -15.95 -33.61
N GLY A 410 -43.83 -17.03 -33.52
CA GLY A 410 -42.76 -17.32 -34.49
C GLY A 410 -43.18 -18.14 -35.72
N ARG A 411 -42.40 -18.00 -36.80
CA ARG A 411 -42.20 -18.98 -37.89
C ARG A 411 -40.68 -19.08 -38.10
N ARG A 412 -40.00 -20.13 -37.66
CA ARG A 412 -39.82 -21.47 -38.29
C ARG A 412 -39.43 -21.43 -39.77
N ARG A 413 -38.16 -21.82 -40.04
CA ARG A 413 -37.63 -22.61 -41.19
C ARG A 413 -37.88 -22.00 -42.61
N ARG A 414 -37.05 -22.25 -43.64
CA ARG A 414 -36.10 -23.34 -43.92
C ARG A 414 -35.15 -22.94 -45.07
N GLU A 415 -34.00 -23.63 -45.16
CA GLU A 415 -33.24 -23.98 -46.38
C GLU A 415 -33.47 -23.17 -47.68
N ARG A 416 -32.42 -22.46 -48.15
CA ARG A 416 -31.65 -22.85 -49.34
C ARG A 416 -30.27 -22.19 -49.34
#